data_AF-A0AAV0XCY3-F1
#
_entry.id   AF-A0AAV0XCY3-F1
#
_cell.length_a   1.000
_cell.length_b   1.000
_cell.length_c   1.000
_cell.angle_alpha   90.00
_cell.angle_beta   90.00
_cell.angle_gamma   90.00
#
_symmetry.space_group_name_H-M   'P 1'
#
loop_
_entity.id
_entity.type
_entity.pdbx_description
1 polymer ?
#
loop_
_entity_poly.entity_id
_entity_poly.type
_entity_poly.pdbx_seq_one_letter_code
_entity_poly.pdbx_strand_id
1 'polypeptide(L)'
;MNIIVALFSGKDIDWGIHQMDTSEERNEITDNIFVSLVTFSDHTLHHLFPSLDHSVIPFLQDTYLDTCEEFGLDRTSKPFSSIVRGQFKQLVRMTPNDPKRK
;
A
#
# COMPACT_ATOMS: atom_id res chain seq x y z
N MET A 1 13.82 -15.10 -8.53
CA MET A 1 12.53 -14.78 -7.88
C MET A 1 12.02 -13.51 -8.53
N ASN A 2 11.16 -13.67 -9.53
CA ASN A 2 10.70 -12.57 -10.38
C ASN A 2 9.72 -11.73 -9.57
N ILE A 3 10.13 -10.52 -9.21
CA ILE A 3 9.22 -9.49 -8.71
C ILE A 3 8.25 -9.24 -9.85
N ILE A 4 7.03 -9.74 -9.68
CA ILE A 4 5.89 -9.38 -10.50
C ILE A 4 5.77 -7.86 -10.37
N VAL A 5 6.32 -7.18 -11.37
CA VAL A 5 5.79 -5.91 -11.81
C VAL A 5 4.35 -6.23 -12.21
N ALA A 6 3.39 -5.90 -11.35
CA ALA A 6 1.99 -5.99 -11.70
C ALA A 6 1.77 -5.14 -12.96
N LEU A 7 1.61 -5.84 -14.08
CA LEU A 7 1.21 -5.29 -15.37
C LEU A 7 -0.31 -5.18 -15.32
N PHE A 8 -0.85 -4.03 -14.90
CA PHE A 8 -2.25 -3.73 -15.15
C PHE A 8 -2.34 -2.68 -16.25
N SER A 9 -2.64 -3.18 -17.45
CA SER A 9 -3.09 -2.39 -18.59
C SER A 9 -4.41 -1.73 -18.20
N GLY A 10 -4.45 -0.39 -18.25
CA GLY A 10 -5.46 0.45 -17.58
C GLY A 10 -6.88 0.42 -18.12
N LYS A 11 -7.44 -0.76 -18.42
CA LYS A 11 -8.85 -0.88 -18.81
C LYS A 11 -9.76 -1.43 -17.70
N ASP A 12 -9.24 -2.25 -16.79
CA ASP A 12 -10.03 -2.85 -15.70
C ASP A 12 -9.16 -3.06 -14.45
N ILE A 13 -8.78 -1.98 -13.76
CA ILE A 13 -8.05 -2.09 -12.49
C ILE A 13 -9.05 -2.19 -11.34
N ASP A 14 -8.96 -3.25 -10.54
CA ASP A 14 -9.73 -3.33 -9.30
C ASP A 14 -9.23 -2.25 -8.33
N TRP A 15 -10.14 -1.44 -7.80
CA TRP A 15 -9.78 -0.32 -6.93
C TRP A 15 -9.07 -0.80 -5.66
N GLY A 16 -9.53 -1.89 -5.04
CA GLY A 16 -8.95 -2.42 -3.81
C GLY A 16 -7.54 -2.92 -4.04
N ILE A 17 -7.33 -3.72 -5.08
CA ILE A 17 -5.99 -4.17 -5.49
C ILE A 17 -5.09 -2.99 -5.82
N HIS A 18 -5.61 -1.96 -6.49
CA HIS A 18 -4.82 -0.77 -6.79
C HIS A 18 -4.39 0.00 -5.54
N GLN A 19 -5.27 0.13 -4.54
CA GLN A 19 -4.89 0.73 -3.26
C GLN A 19 -3.79 -0.08 -2.58
N MET A 20 -3.94 -1.41 -2.52
CA MET A 20 -2.97 -2.32 -1.91
C MET A 20 -1.60 -2.32 -2.61
N ASP A 21 -1.55 -2.19 -3.93
CA ASP A 21 -0.29 -2.10 -4.68
C ASP A 21 0.41 -0.73 -4.54
N THR A 22 -0.38 0.32 -4.28
CA THR A 22 0.12 1.69 -4.14
C THR A 22 0.61 1.98 -2.71
N SER A 23 -0.03 1.34 -1.73
CA SER A 23 0.27 1.49 -0.31
C SER A 23 0.77 0.14 0.23
N GLU A 24 2.09 -0.04 0.26
CA GLU A 24 2.73 -1.23 0.82
C GLU A 24 3.06 -1.04 2.30
N GLU A 25 2.85 -2.09 3.10
CA GLU A 25 3.13 -2.06 4.54
C GLU A 25 4.61 -2.22 4.84
N ARG A 26 5.05 -1.52 5.89
CA ARG A 26 6.41 -1.60 6.42
C ARG A 26 6.47 -2.69 7.49
N ASN A 27 7.66 -3.26 7.71
CA ASN A 27 7.87 -4.27 8.77
C ASN A 27 7.82 -3.67 10.18
N GLU A 28 7.62 -2.36 10.29
CA GLU A 28 7.54 -1.62 11.54
C GLU A 28 6.10 -1.67 12.05
N ILE A 29 5.62 -2.85 12.45
CA ILE A 29 4.42 -2.94 13.26
C ILE A 29 4.78 -2.29 14.60
N THR A 30 4.33 -1.07 14.79
CA THR A 30 4.41 -0.45 16.10
C THR A 30 3.06 -0.63 16.76
N ASP A 31 2.96 -1.52 17.75
CA ASP A 31 1.79 -1.64 18.64
C ASP A 31 1.53 -0.35 19.46
N ASN A 32 2.29 0.71 19.18
CA ASN A 32 2.19 2.02 19.79
C ASN A 32 1.41 2.97 18.87
N ILE A 33 0.15 3.23 19.24
CA ILE A 33 -0.74 4.15 18.54
C ILE A 33 -0.14 5.55 18.30
N PHE A 34 0.70 6.06 19.21
CA PHE A 34 1.33 7.36 19.01
C PHE A 34 2.31 7.34 17.84
N VAL A 35 3.05 6.24 17.68
CA VAL A 35 3.96 6.08 16.54
C VAL A 35 3.15 5.96 15.26
N SER A 36 2.11 5.12 15.25
CA SER A 36 1.22 4.98 14.09
C SER A 36 0.60 6.32 13.65
N LEU A 37 0.19 7.17 14.60
CA LEU A 37 -0.38 8.49 14.30
C LEU A 37 0.62 9.48 13.69
N VAL A 38 1.91 9.42 14.06
CA VAL A 38 2.92 10.36 13.53
C VAL A 38 3.64 9.83 12.29
N THR A 39 3.68 8.51 12.10
CA THR A 39 4.28 7.85 10.94
C THR A 39 3.27 7.43 9.89
N PHE A 40 1.98 7.61 10.16
CA PHE A 40 0.84 7.16 9.34
C PHE A 40 0.85 5.64 9.10
N SER A 41 1.34 4.84 10.05
CA SER A 41 1.39 3.36 9.95
C SER A 41 0.01 2.74 9.62
N ASP A 42 0.02 1.47 9.20
CA ASP A 42 -1.16 0.75 8.71
C ASP A 42 -1.74 1.43 7.47
N HIS A 43 -0.83 1.78 6.55
CA HIS A 43 -1.11 2.64 5.39
C HIS A 43 -2.14 2.01 4.46
N THR A 44 -2.06 0.69 4.22
CA THR A 44 -2.95 0.01 3.29
C THR A 44 -4.39 0.03 3.79
N LEU A 45 -4.59 -0.31 5.06
CA LEU A 45 -5.93 -0.27 5.66
C LEU A 45 -6.46 1.15 5.79
N HIS A 46 -5.60 2.14 6.07
CA HIS A 46 -6.01 3.54 6.03
C HIS A 46 -6.49 3.96 4.63
N HIS A 47 -5.81 3.55 3.56
CA HIS A 47 -6.23 3.87 2.19
C HIS A 47 -7.49 3.11 1.76
N LEU A 48 -7.72 1.91 2.25
CA LEU A 48 -8.96 1.16 2.01
C LEU A 48 -10.15 1.73 2.81
N PHE A 49 -9.90 2.25 4.01
CA PHE A 49 -10.93 2.76 4.92
C PHE A 49 -10.57 4.14 5.50
N PRO A 50 -10.48 5.20 4.68
CA PRO A 50 -9.94 6.51 5.09
C PRO A 50 -10.81 7.25 6.12
N SER A 51 -12.03 6.79 6.36
CA SER A 51 -12.94 7.34 7.36
C SER A 51 -12.82 6.67 8.73
N LEU A 52 -12.09 5.56 8.84
CA LEU A 52 -11.84 4.90 10.12
C LEU A 52 -10.69 5.58 10.84
N ASP A 53 -10.86 5.77 12.15
CA ASP A 53 -9.81 6.26 13.02
C ASP A 53 -8.68 5.23 13.14
N HIS A 54 -7.43 5.68 13.23
CA HIS A 54 -6.27 4.79 13.38
C HIS A 54 -6.35 3.90 14.64
N SER A 55 -7.10 4.30 15.67
CA SER A 55 -7.36 3.44 16.85
C SER A 55 -8.25 2.24 16.55
N VAL A 56 -8.99 2.25 15.44
CA VAL A 56 -9.90 1.17 15.02
C VAL A 56 -9.24 0.22 14.02
N ILE A 57 -8.26 0.72 13.23
CA ILE A 57 -7.58 -0.05 12.18
C ILE A 57 -7.01 -1.40 12.68
N PRO A 58 -6.37 -1.50 13.86
CA PRO A 58 -5.82 -2.78 14.34
C PRO A 58 -6.84 -3.91 14.46
N PHE A 59 -8.13 -3.59 14.70
CA PHE A 59 -9.18 -4.61 14.80
C PHE A 59 -9.57 -5.22 13.45
N LEU A 60 -9.15 -4.62 12.34
CA LEU A 60 -9.41 -5.11 10.99
C LEU A 60 -8.24 -5.90 10.39
N GLN A 61 -7.08 -5.90 11.06
CA GLN A 61 -5.84 -6.48 10.53
C GLN A 61 -6.01 -7.97 10.18
N ASP A 62 -6.57 -8.75 11.10
CA ASP A 62 -6.77 -10.19 10.91
C ASP A 62 -7.73 -10.46 9.75
N THR A 63 -8.90 -9.80 9.74
CA THR A 63 -9.88 -9.94 8.65
C THR A 63 -9.30 -9.53 7.30
N TYR A 64 -8.46 -8.50 7.26
CA TYR A 64 -7.78 -8.07 6.04
C TYR A 64 -6.79 -9.11 5.54
N LEU A 65 -5.96 -9.67 6.43
CA LEU A 65 -4.99 -10.71 6.06
C LEU A 65 -5.68 -11.99 5.58
N ASP A 66 -6.75 -12.43 6.27
CA ASP A 66 -7.57 -13.58 5.87
C ASP A 66 -8.19 -13.35 4.48
N THR A 67 -8.69 -12.14 4.22
CA THR A 67 -9.25 -11.76 2.91
C THR A 67 -8.15 -11.77 1.85
N CYS A 68 -6.96 -11.23 2.14
CA CYS A 68 -5.84 -11.29 1.19
C CYS A 68 -5.44 -12.72 0.86
N GLU A 69 -5.46 -13.63 1.84
CA GLU A 69 -5.19 -15.05 1.62
C GLU A 69 -6.25 -15.71 0.74
N GLU A 70 -7.54 -15.44 0.97
CA GLU A 70 -8.65 -15.95 0.14
C GLU A 70 -8.48 -15.58 -1.34
N PHE A 71 -7.98 -14.36 -1.61
CA PHE A 71 -7.75 -13.85 -2.96
C PHE A 71 -6.34 -14.17 -3.50
N GLY A 72 -5.51 -14.91 -2.76
CA GLY A 72 -4.17 -15.32 -3.18
C GLY A 72 -3.15 -14.17 -3.24
N LEU A 73 -3.30 -13.15 -2.41
CA LEU A 73 -2.45 -11.96 -2.37
C LEU A 73 -1.34 -12.10 -1.32
N ASP A 74 -0.07 -12.02 -1.74
CA ASP A 74 1.09 -12.04 -0.82
C ASP A 74 1.21 -10.69 -0.09
N ARG A 75 0.94 -10.65 1.22
CA ARG A 75 1.11 -9.47 2.10
C ARG A 75 2.36 -9.55 2.99
N THR A 76 3.37 -10.32 2.57
CA THR A 76 4.66 -10.35 3.28
C THR A 76 5.30 -8.97 3.26
N SER A 77 5.43 -8.39 4.45
CA SER A 77 5.99 -7.06 4.63
C SER A 77 7.41 -6.94 4.06
N LYS A 78 7.70 -5.79 3.44
CA LYS A 78 8.97 -5.53 2.74
C LYS A 78 9.90 -4.67 3.61
N PRO A 79 11.23 -4.79 3.46
CA PRO A 79 12.14 -3.87 4.13
C PRO A 79 11.97 -2.47 3.56
N PHE A 80 12.14 -1.43 4.39
CA PHE A 80 11.99 -0.03 4.01
C PHE A 80 12.77 0.34 2.73
N SER A 81 13.98 -0.19 2.55
CA SER A 81 14.80 0.03 1.35
C SER A 81 14.12 -0.44 0.06
N SER A 82 13.34 -1.51 0.12
CA SER A 82 12.58 -2.02 -1.04
C SER A 82 11.41 -1.11 -1.37
N ILE A 83 10.74 -0.55 -0.36
CA ILE A 83 9.63 0.39 -0.52
C ILE A 83 10.14 1.70 -1.15
N VAL A 84 11.22 2.28 -0.61
CA VAL A 84 11.84 3.49 -1.17
C VAL A 84 12.25 3.27 -2.63
N ARG A 85 12.93 2.14 -2.93
CA ARG A 85 13.29 1.81 -4.31
C ARG A 85 12.06 1.62 -5.21
N GLY A 86 11.00 1.02 -4.69
CA GLY A 86 9.73 0.84 -5.38
C GLY A 86 9.10 2.16 -5.79
N GLN A 87 9.05 3.13 -4.88
CA GLN A 87 8.53 4.47 -5.14
C GLN A 87 9.23 5.14 -6.33
N PHE A 88 10.58 5.16 -6.35
CA PHE A 88 11.32 5.73 -7.48
C PHE A 88 11.08 4.99 -8.79
N LYS A 89 10.93 3.66 -8.76
CA LYS A 89 10.58 2.88 -9.95
C LYS A 89 9.20 3.26 -10.50
N GLN A 90 8.22 3.57 -9.64
CA GLN A 90 6.91 4.04 -10.10
C GLN A 90 7.00 5.43 -10.73
N LEU A 91 7.76 6.35 -10.14
CA LEU A 91 7.96 7.70 -10.71
C LEU A 91 8.56 7.67 -12.12
N VAL A 92 9.53 6.79 -12.36
CA VAL A 92 10.19 6.65 -13.68
C VAL A 92 9.24 6.13 -14.77
N ARG A 93 8.12 5.49 -14.40
CA ARG A 93 7.11 5.01 -15.36
C ARG A 93 6.20 6.11 -15.89
N MET A 94 6.13 7.24 -15.19
CA MET A 94 5.23 8.34 -15.54
C MET A 94 5.94 9.30 -16.50
N THR A 95 5.23 9.74 -17.54
CA THR A 95 5.68 10.92 -18.30
C THR A 95 5.44 12.16 -17.44
N PRO A 96 6.45 13.01 -17.19
CA PRO A 96 6.27 14.24 -16.42
C PRO A 96 5.19 15.12 -17.05
N ASN A 97 4.35 15.76 -16.23
CA ASN A 97 3.43 16.78 -16.72
C ASN A 97 4.23 17.96 -17.31
N ASP A 98 3.78 18.49 -18.45
CA ASP A 98 4.36 19.70 -19.02
C ASP A 98 4.12 20.87 -18.06
N PRO A 99 5.17 21.49 -17.50
CA PRO A 99 5.02 22.60 -16.54
C PRO A 99 4.33 23.84 -17.12
N LYS A 100 4.12 23.90 -18.45
CA LYS A 100 3.40 24.97 -19.13
C LYS A 100 1.92 24.65 -19.37
N ARG A 101 1.49 23.41 -19.14
CA ARG A 101 0.09 22.98 -19.30
C ARG A 101 -0.70 23.43 -18.07
N LYS A 102 -1.35 24.59 -18.19
CA LYS A 102 -2.33 25.09 -17.21
C LYS A 102 -3.67 24.37 -17.35
#